data_AF-A0A940EMM2-F1
#
_entry.id   AF-A0A940EMM2-F1
#
_cell.length_a   1.000
_cell.length_b   1.000
_cell.length_c   1.000
_cell.angle_alpha   90.00
_cell.angle_beta   90.00
_cell.angle_gamma   90.00
#
_symmetry.space_group_name_H-M   'P 1'
#
loop_
_entity.id
_entity.type
_entity.pdbx_description
1 polymer ?
#
loop_
_entity_poly.entity_id
_entity_poly.type
_entity_poly.pdbx_seq_one_letter_code
_entity_poly.pdbx_strand_id
1 'polypeptide(L)'
;MSYYELDFAPGALEVQVSDLLIATADVCDPLIDPSVHQVLKLLREQQGMDAAFACEVVDGQRVSRRSQPGQRAQFIDEQAEPLELAFCRQVLSARVPAGCYLSAPVVLANGTTYGTLYAFSFHPDPAVEARDLKKLEMAAQLAARLISERRPRAAAPMTSQPMVPARAEARVAA
;
A
#
# COMPACT_ATOMS: atom_id res chain seq x y z
N MET A 1 -10.22 33.73 -28.44
CA MET A 1 -10.03 32.42 -27.77
C MET A 1 -8.94 32.62 -26.73
N SER A 2 -9.29 32.79 -25.46
CA SER A 2 -8.30 32.90 -24.38
C SER A 2 -7.92 31.51 -23.93
N TYR A 3 -6.64 31.19 -24.03
CA TYR A 3 -6.06 30.01 -23.42
C TYR A 3 -6.15 30.15 -21.89
N TYR A 4 -6.49 29.07 -21.21
CA TYR A 4 -6.65 29.01 -19.76
C TYR A 4 -5.34 29.40 -19.05
N GLU A 5 -5.22 30.65 -18.60
CA GLU A 5 -4.29 31.02 -17.53
C GLU A 5 -4.88 30.48 -16.24
N LEU A 6 -4.37 29.33 -15.83
CA LEU A 6 -4.67 28.78 -14.52
C LEU A 6 -3.96 29.66 -13.49
N ASP A 7 -4.67 30.65 -12.96
CA ASP A 7 -4.25 31.52 -11.84
C ASP A 7 -4.14 30.72 -10.52
N PHE A 8 -3.21 29.77 -10.47
CA PHE A 8 -2.83 29.14 -9.22
C PHE A 8 -1.92 30.08 -8.45
N ALA A 9 -2.42 30.64 -7.35
CA ALA A 9 -1.55 31.29 -6.37
C ALA A 9 -0.49 30.26 -5.92
N PRO A 10 0.79 30.64 -5.73
CA PRO A 10 1.85 29.71 -5.35
C PRO A 10 1.58 28.91 -4.06
N GLY A 11 0.69 29.42 -3.19
CA GLY A 11 0.23 28.74 -1.97
C GLY A 11 -1.09 27.96 -2.11
N ALA A 12 -1.67 27.86 -3.31
CA ALA A 12 -2.87 27.07 -3.57
C ALA A 12 -2.58 25.56 -3.69
N LEU A 13 -1.30 25.18 -3.76
CA LEU A 13 -0.85 23.79 -3.64
C LEU A 13 -0.55 23.47 -2.18
N GLU A 14 -1.39 22.66 -1.57
CA GLU A 14 -1.07 22.01 -0.31
C GLU A 14 -0.17 20.80 -0.63
N VAL A 15 1.14 20.93 -0.37
CA VAL A 15 2.11 19.85 -0.58
C VAL A 15 2.27 19.07 0.71
N GLN A 16 1.79 17.82 0.73
CA GLN A 16 2.10 16.87 1.80
C GLN A 16 3.29 16.01 1.37
N VAL A 17 4.36 16.03 2.17
CA VAL A 17 5.47 15.08 2.04
C VAL A 17 5.07 13.82 2.78
N SER A 18 4.68 12.79 2.03
CA SER A 18 4.48 11.44 2.58
C SER A 18 5.75 10.62 2.38
N ASP A 19 6.21 9.94 3.42
CA ASP A 19 7.26 8.95 3.30
C ASP A 19 6.65 7.60 2.91
N LEU A 20 7.27 6.89 1.95
CA LEU A 20 6.89 5.52 1.61
C LEU A 20 7.94 4.57 2.16
N LEU A 21 7.59 3.79 3.19
CA LEU A 21 8.45 2.72 3.70
C LEU A 21 8.26 1.45 2.88
N ILE A 22 9.37 0.79 2.60
CA ILE A 22 9.51 -0.25 1.60
C ILE A 22 10.28 -1.46 2.15
N ALA A 23 9.84 -2.66 1.75
CA ALA A 23 10.66 -3.86 1.84
C ALA A 23 10.52 -4.75 0.60
N THR A 24 11.60 -5.43 0.24
CA THR A 24 11.65 -6.59 -0.65
C THR A 24 12.29 -7.76 0.07
N ALA A 25 12.52 -8.87 -0.64
CA ALA A 25 13.31 -9.97 -0.12
C ALA A 25 14.81 -9.65 0.01
N ASP A 26 15.31 -8.57 -0.61
CA ASP A 26 16.73 -8.15 -0.53
C ASP A 26 16.95 -6.97 0.42
N VAL A 27 16.05 -6.01 0.41
CA VAL A 27 16.18 -4.74 1.15
C VAL A 27 14.97 -4.57 2.06
N CYS A 28 15.16 -4.00 3.24
CA CYS A 28 14.05 -3.67 4.14
C CYS A 28 14.36 -2.37 4.87
N ASP A 29 13.44 -1.42 4.82
CA ASP A 29 13.56 -0.22 5.64
C ASP A 29 13.57 -0.58 7.13
N PRO A 30 14.44 0.03 7.96
CA PRO A 30 14.57 -0.30 9.38
C PRO A 30 13.30 -0.09 10.22
N LEU A 31 12.37 0.72 9.74
CA LEU A 31 11.11 1.04 10.41
C LEU A 31 10.00 0.01 10.13
N ILE A 32 10.26 -0.98 9.27
CA ILE A 32 9.36 -2.09 8.98
C ILE A 32 9.66 -3.26 9.93
N ASP A 33 8.61 -3.94 10.39
CA ASP A 33 8.74 -5.13 11.22
C ASP A 33 9.50 -6.22 10.43
N PRO A 34 10.57 -6.79 11.00
CA PRO A 34 11.41 -7.76 10.29
C PRO A 34 10.66 -9.01 9.83
N SER A 35 9.49 -9.31 10.41
CA SER A 35 8.63 -10.40 9.98
C SER A 35 8.14 -10.22 8.54
N VAL A 36 7.93 -8.98 8.08
CA VAL A 36 7.55 -8.70 6.69
C VAL A 36 8.66 -9.16 5.75
N HIS A 37 9.90 -8.76 6.03
CA HIS A 37 11.06 -9.14 5.23
C HIS A 37 11.29 -10.67 5.23
N GLN A 38 11.07 -11.34 6.36
CA GLN A 38 11.12 -12.80 6.44
C GLN A 38 10.09 -13.46 5.52
N VAL A 39 8.85 -12.96 5.51
CA VAL A 39 7.79 -13.47 4.63
C VAL A 39 8.11 -13.23 3.16
N LEU A 40 8.64 -12.06 2.81
CA LEU A 40 9.05 -11.75 1.43
C LEU A 40 10.15 -12.70 0.94
N LYS A 41 11.14 -13.02 1.79
CA LYS A 41 12.17 -14.03 1.47
C LYS A 41 11.56 -15.41 1.25
N LEU A 42 10.67 -15.85 2.15
CA LEU A 42 9.98 -17.14 2.02
C LEU A 42 9.16 -17.21 0.72
N LEU A 43 8.50 -16.13 0.35
CA LEU A 43 7.68 -16.07 -0.86
C LEU A 43 8.55 -16.25 -2.12
N ARG A 44 9.70 -15.58 -2.17
CA ARG A 44 10.66 -15.72 -3.25
C ARG A 44 11.28 -17.12 -3.29
N GLU A 45 11.79 -17.61 -2.16
CA GLU A 45 12.57 -18.84 -2.09
C GLU A 45 11.71 -20.10 -2.24
N GLN A 46 10.51 -20.11 -1.67
CA GLN A 46 9.67 -21.32 -1.62
C GLN A 46 8.58 -21.34 -2.69
N GLN A 47 8.13 -20.17 -3.17
CA GLN A 47 7.03 -20.06 -4.12
C GLN A 47 7.45 -19.46 -5.46
N GLY A 48 8.72 -19.04 -5.60
CA GLY A 48 9.23 -18.41 -6.82
C GLY A 48 8.54 -17.10 -7.18
N MET A 49 7.98 -16.41 -6.18
CA MET A 49 7.22 -15.18 -6.39
C MET A 49 7.91 -14.01 -5.70
N ASP A 50 8.37 -13.07 -6.51
CA ASP A 50 8.89 -11.79 -6.03
C ASP A 50 7.73 -10.87 -5.62
N ALA A 51 7.86 -10.29 -4.44
CA ALA A 51 6.92 -9.33 -3.91
C ALA A 51 7.65 -8.20 -3.18
N ALA A 52 6.99 -7.06 -3.13
CA ALA A 52 7.41 -5.92 -2.33
C ALA A 52 6.32 -5.58 -1.32
N PHE A 53 6.71 -5.01 -0.21
CA PHE A 53 5.83 -4.37 0.75
C PHE A 53 6.00 -2.86 0.63
N ALA A 54 4.90 -2.13 0.68
CA ALA A 54 4.92 -0.69 0.84
C ALA A 54 3.87 -0.24 1.86
N CYS A 55 4.20 0.81 2.60
CA CYS A 55 3.25 1.54 3.42
C CYS A 55 3.61 3.01 3.46
N GLU A 56 2.58 3.85 3.48
CA GLU A 56 2.78 5.27 3.64
C GLU A 56 2.86 5.67 5.10
N VAL A 57 3.70 6.68 5.37
CA VAL A 57 3.84 7.34 6.65
C VAL A 57 3.72 8.86 6.45
N VAL A 58 2.84 9.49 7.22
CA VAL A 58 2.69 10.94 7.32
C VAL A 58 2.85 11.32 8.79
N ASP A 59 3.73 12.28 9.09
CA ASP A 59 4.06 12.71 10.46
C ASP A 59 4.46 11.54 11.39
N GLY A 60 5.17 10.55 10.85
CA GLY A 60 5.59 9.35 11.58
C GLY A 60 4.45 8.35 11.87
N GLN A 61 3.22 8.63 11.42
CA GLN A 61 2.06 7.74 11.53
C GLN A 61 1.77 7.05 10.20
N ARG A 62 1.44 5.75 10.26
CA ARG A 62 1.09 5.00 9.05
C ARG A 62 -0.23 5.51 8.49
N VAL A 63 -0.32 5.73 7.19
CA VAL A 63 -1.58 6.12 6.54
C VAL A 63 -2.05 4.99 5.65
N SER A 64 -3.31 4.59 5.80
CA SER A 64 -3.95 3.62 4.93
C SER A 64 -4.76 4.35 3.87
N ARG A 65 -4.18 4.60 2.69
CA ARG A 65 -4.87 5.25 1.55
C ARG A 65 -5.77 4.31 0.74
N ARG A 66 -5.82 3.01 1.05
CA ARG A 66 -6.67 2.06 0.31
C ARG A 66 -8.14 2.47 0.44
N SER A 67 -8.72 2.90 -0.69
CA SER A 67 -10.08 3.44 -0.77
C SER A 67 -11.17 2.36 -0.66
N GLN A 68 -10.84 1.10 -0.95
CA GLN A 68 -11.77 -0.03 -0.83
C GLN A 68 -11.40 -0.97 0.34
N PRO A 69 -12.30 -1.17 1.32
CA PRO A 69 -12.07 -2.00 2.50
C PRO A 69 -12.25 -3.49 2.16
N GLY A 70 -11.32 -4.06 1.40
CA GLY A 70 -11.20 -5.50 1.22
C GLY A 70 -10.02 -6.05 2.02
N GLN A 71 -10.22 -7.10 2.82
CA GLN A 71 -9.11 -7.84 3.46
C GLN A 71 -8.47 -8.87 2.53
N ARG A 72 -8.91 -8.92 1.27
CA ARG A 72 -8.48 -9.93 0.30
C ARG A 72 -7.48 -9.35 -0.68
N ALA A 73 -6.66 -10.25 -1.19
CA ALA A 73 -5.83 -9.94 -2.33
C ALA A 73 -6.70 -9.64 -3.56
N GLN A 74 -6.27 -8.71 -4.40
CA GLN A 74 -6.96 -8.32 -5.62
C GLN A 74 -5.98 -7.94 -6.73
N PHE A 75 -6.48 -7.96 -7.96
CA PHE A 75 -5.82 -7.27 -9.06
C PHE A 75 -6.02 -5.77 -8.91
N ILE A 76 -4.97 -4.99 -9.15
CA ILE A 76 -5.03 -3.53 -9.16
C ILE A 76 -4.81 -3.01 -10.57
N ASP A 77 -5.61 -2.01 -10.94
CA ASP A 77 -5.38 -1.21 -12.13
C ASP A 77 -4.29 -0.15 -11.85
N GLU A 78 -3.55 0.24 -12.88
CA GLU A 78 -2.48 1.24 -12.84
C GLU A 78 -2.95 2.61 -12.34
N GLN A 79 -4.24 2.91 -12.50
CA GLN A 79 -4.87 4.16 -12.09
C GLN A 79 -5.17 4.23 -10.58
N ALA A 80 -5.19 3.09 -9.87
CA ALA A 80 -5.70 3.04 -8.50
C ALA A 80 -4.66 3.46 -7.44
N GLU A 81 -3.37 3.26 -7.70
CA GLU A 81 -2.29 3.46 -6.73
C GLU A 81 -1.00 3.95 -7.44
N PRO A 82 -0.94 5.21 -7.89
CA PRO A 82 0.12 5.70 -8.78
C PRO A 82 1.52 5.71 -8.15
N LEU A 83 1.63 5.91 -6.83
CA LEU A 83 2.92 5.93 -6.13
C LEU A 83 3.46 4.51 -5.91
N GLU A 84 2.59 3.61 -5.46
CA GLU A 84 2.89 2.22 -5.17
C GLU A 84 3.20 1.44 -6.45
N LEU A 85 2.52 1.76 -7.55
CA LEU A 85 2.79 1.21 -8.87
C LEU A 85 4.15 1.67 -9.41
N ALA A 86 4.44 2.98 -9.33
CA ALA A 86 5.75 3.53 -9.73
C ALA A 86 6.88 2.87 -8.91
N PHE A 87 6.64 2.66 -7.62
CA PHE A 87 7.53 1.95 -6.73
C PHE A 87 7.74 0.49 -7.14
N CYS A 88 6.67 -0.28 -7.37
CA CYS A 88 6.77 -1.69 -7.73
C CYS A 88 7.59 -1.91 -9.00
N ARG A 89 7.40 -1.03 -10.00
CA ARG A 89 8.19 -1.05 -11.24
C ARG A 89 9.68 -0.82 -10.98
N GLN A 90 10.01 0.09 -10.06
CA GLN A 90 11.38 0.42 -9.73
C GLN A 90 12.08 -0.68 -8.94
N VAL A 91 11.41 -1.27 -7.95
CA VAL A 91 12.10 -2.07 -6.91
C VAL A 91 12.00 -3.57 -7.14
N LEU A 92 10.97 -4.06 -7.82
CA LEU A 92 10.92 -5.45 -8.26
C LEU A 92 11.74 -5.71 -9.54
N SER A 93 12.45 -4.68 -10.06
CA SER A 93 13.27 -4.75 -11.28
C SER A 93 12.52 -5.33 -12.49
N ALA A 94 11.19 -5.22 -12.50
CA ALA A 94 10.34 -5.95 -13.39
C ALA A 94 9.91 -5.02 -14.55
N ARG A 95 10.33 -5.35 -15.79
CA ARG A 95 9.77 -4.74 -17.01
C ARG A 95 8.41 -5.39 -17.28
N VAL A 96 7.39 -4.99 -16.52
CA VAL A 96 6.08 -5.64 -16.54
C VAL A 96 5.12 -4.89 -17.47
N PRO A 97 4.38 -5.60 -18.33
CA PRO A 97 3.22 -5.04 -19.00
C PRO A 97 2.15 -4.56 -17.99
N ALA A 98 1.42 -3.51 -18.34
CA ALA A 98 0.25 -3.08 -17.57
C ALA A 98 -0.75 -4.24 -17.38
N GLY A 99 -1.37 -4.34 -16.20
CA GLY A 99 -2.47 -5.29 -15.92
C GLY A 99 -2.13 -6.59 -15.19
N CYS A 100 -0.86 -6.81 -14.82
CA CYS A 100 -0.42 -8.02 -14.10
C CYS A 100 -0.23 -7.82 -12.59
N TYR A 101 -0.71 -6.71 -12.03
CA TYR A 101 -0.40 -6.29 -10.66
C TYR A 101 -1.37 -6.91 -9.65
N LEU A 102 -0.81 -7.54 -8.63
CA LEU A 102 -1.51 -8.08 -7.48
C LEU A 102 -1.20 -7.25 -6.24
N SER A 103 -2.21 -7.01 -5.40
CA SER A 103 -2.00 -6.46 -4.07
C SER A 103 -2.72 -7.27 -3.00
N ALA A 104 -2.13 -7.40 -1.81
CA ALA A 104 -2.74 -8.02 -0.64
C ALA A 104 -2.44 -7.19 0.62
N PRO A 105 -3.48 -6.70 1.33
CA PRO A 105 -3.27 -5.89 2.53
C PRO A 105 -2.81 -6.76 3.70
N VAL A 106 -1.85 -6.26 4.46
CA VAL A 106 -1.42 -6.86 5.74
C VAL A 106 -2.29 -6.26 6.85
N VAL A 107 -3.38 -6.93 7.18
CA VAL A 107 -4.34 -6.48 8.21
C VAL A 107 -4.03 -7.18 9.53
N LEU A 108 -3.71 -6.40 10.57
CA LEU A 108 -3.37 -6.92 11.89
C LEU A 108 -4.63 -7.39 12.64
N ALA A 109 -4.44 -8.13 13.74
CA ALA A 109 -5.53 -8.68 14.55
C ALA A 109 -6.49 -7.62 15.12
N ASN A 110 -6.04 -6.36 15.25
CA ASN A 110 -6.86 -5.22 15.67
C ASN A 110 -7.66 -4.57 14.53
N GLY A 111 -7.60 -5.12 13.31
CA GLY A 111 -8.27 -4.59 12.12
C GLY A 111 -7.52 -3.44 11.44
N THR A 112 -6.38 -3.00 11.97
CA THR A 112 -5.59 -1.93 11.34
C THR A 112 -4.74 -2.49 10.19
N THR A 113 -4.75 -1.81 9.05
CA THR A 113 -3.86 -2.13 7.93
C THR A 113 -2.44 -1.67 8.25
N TYR A 114 -1.50 -2.61 8.30
CA TYR A 114 -0.09 -2.33 8.52
C TYR A 114 0.60 -1.77 7.26
N GLY A 115 0.15 -2.23 6.10
CA GLY A 115 0.61 -1.86 4.77
C GLY A 115 0.12 -2.88 3.74
N THR A 116 0.71 -2.89 2.57
CA THR A 116 0.26 -3.73 1.45
C THR A 116 1.43 -4.48 0.83
N LEU A 117 1.24 -5.77 0.55
CA LEU A 117 2.12 -6.54 -0.32
C LEU A 117 1.69 -6.36 -1.76
N TYR A 118 2.67 -6.23 -2.65
CA TYR A 118 2.51 -6.07 -4.08
C TYR A 118 3.35 -7.12 -4.80
N ALA A 119 2.77 -7.73 -5.83
CA ALA A 119 3.46 -8.71 -6.66
C ALA A 119 2.93 -8.63 -8.10
N PHE A 120 3.50 -9.47 -8.97
CA PHE A 120 3.08 -9.60 -10.35
C PHE A 120 2.67 -11.04 -10.67
N SER A 121 1.61 -11.22 -11.46
CA SER A 121 1.28 -12.50 -12.10
C SER A 121 1.41 -12.36 -13.61
N PHE A 122 2.31 -13.14 -14.22
CA PHE A 122 2.69 -13.01 -15.62
C PHE A 122 1.99 -14.02 -16.55
N HIS A 123 0.91 -14.68 -16.09
CA HIS A 123 0.32 -15.81 -16.82
C HIS A 123 -1.12 -15.51 -17.27
N PRO A 124 -1.47 -15.69 -18.56
CA PRO A 124 -2.83 -15.45 -19.07
C PRO A 124 -3.85 -16.53 -18.67
N ASP A 125 -3.48 -17.46 -17.77
CA ASP A 125 -4.35 -18.54 -17.34
C ASP A 125 -5.04 -18.13 -16.02
N PRO A 126 -6.38 -17.98 -16.00
CA PRO A 126 -7.12 -17.57 -14.81
C PRO A 126 -6.89 -18.48 -13.59
N ALA A 127 -6.59 -19.77 -13.80
CA ALA A 127 -6.31 -20.69 -12.70
C ALA A 127 -4.93 -20.42 -12.05
N VAL A 128 -3.94 -20.02 -12.85
CA VAL A 128 -2.61 -19.63 -12.37
C VAL A 128 -2.69 -18.29 -11.66
N GLU A 129 -3.41 -17.33 -12.22
CA GLU A 129 -3.71 -16.03 -11.61
C GLU A 129 -4.37 -16.20 -10.23
N ALA A 130 -5.38 -17.05 -10.12
CA ALA A 130 -6.03 -17.34 -8.84
C ALA A 130 -5.07 -17.98 -7.83
N ARG A 131 -4.14 -18.82 -8.29
CA ARG A 131 -3.10 -19.41 -7.44
C ARG A 131 -2.11 -18.37 -6.95
N ASP A 132 -1.66 -17.46 -7.80
CA ASP A 132 -0.73 -16.39 -7.43
C ASP A 132 -1.38 -15.41 -6.45
N LEU A 133 -2.64 -15.05 -6.70
CA LEU A 133 -3.46 -14.28 -5.77
C LEU A 133 -3.51 -14.95 -4.39
N LYS A 134 -3.70 -16.28 -4.37
CA LYS A 134 -3.77 -17.03 -3.12
C LYS A 134 -2.43 -17.09 -2.39
N LYS A 135 -1.32 -17.25 -3.11
CA LYS A 135 0.04 -17.18 -2.52
C LYS A 135 0.26 -15.83 -1.84
N LEU A 136 -0.10 -14.73 -2.51
CA LEU A 136 0.09 -13.38 -1.98
C LEU A 136 -0.81 -13.13 -0.77
N GLU A 137 -2.07 -13.57 -0.81
CA GLU A 137 -2.99 -13.50 0.33
C GLU A 137 -2.46 -14.25 1.55
N MET A 138 -1.97 -15.49 1.35
CA MET A 138 -1.39 -16.29 2.43
C MET A 138 -0.13 -15.65 3.01
N ALA A 139 0.71 -15.03 2.18
CA ALA A 139 1.87 -14.27 2.62
C ALA A 139 1.46 -13.07 3.49
N ALA A 140 0.46 -12.29 3.07
CA ALA A 140 -0.04 -11.16 3.85
C ALA A 140 -0.58 -11.58 5.21
N GLN A 141 -1.32 -12.68 5.27
CA GLN A 141 -1.83 -13.26 6.51
C GLN A 141 -0.71 -13.75 7.44
N LEU A 142 0.31 -14.40 6.89
CA LEU A 142 1.48 -14.85 7.65
C LEU A 142 2.24 -13.66 8.23
N ALA A 143 2.47 -12.61 7.44
CA ALA A 143 3.12 -11.38 7.90
C ALA A 143 2.34 -10.74 9.05
N ALA A 144 1.01 -10.58 8.90
CA ALA A 144 0.15 -10.02 9.94
C ALA A 144 0.21 -10.82 11.24
N ARG A 145 0.22 -12.15 11.14
CA ARG A 145 0.32 -13.04 12.29
C ARG A 145 1.66 -12.87 13.01
N LEU A 146 2.78 -12.93 12.29
CA LEU A 146 4.12 -12.82 12.88
C LEU A 146 4.35 -11.43 13.52
N ILE A 147 3.85 -10.35 12.91
CA ILE A 147 3.88 -9.00 13.50
C ILE A 147 3.10 -8.98 14.81
N SER A 148 1.91 -9.59 14.83
CA SER A 148 1.06 -9.65 16.02
C SER A 148 1.70 -10.47 17.14
N GLU A 149 2.45 -11.52 16.82
CA GLU A 149 3.18 -12.34 17.80
C GLU A 149 4.40 -11.60 18.38
N ARG A 150 5.08 -10.77 17.59
CA ARG A 150 6.23 -9.96 18.05
C ARG A 150 5.81 -8.72 18.85
N ARG A 151 4.63 -8.17 18.59
CA ARG A 151 4.15 -6.94 19.21
C ARG A 151 3.05 -7.27 20.23
N PRO A 152 3.37 -7.50 21.52
CA PRO A 152 2.33 -7.71 22.53
C PRO A 152 1.40 -6.50 22.58
N ARG A 153 0.11 -6.79 22.80
CA ARG A 153 -1.06 -5.90 22.74
C ARG A 153 -0.84 -4.55 23.44
N ALA A 154 -0.31 -3.56 22.73
CA ALA A 154 -0.28 -2.17 23.16
C ALA A 154 -0.60 -1.22 21.99
N ALA A 155 -1.62 -0.39 22.26
CA ALA A 155 -2.15 0.77 21.53
C ALA A 155 -2.98 0.55 20.25
N ALA A 156 -4.31 0.63 20.42
CA ALA A 156 -5.26 1.20 19.46
C ALA A 156 -5.72 2.58 20.00
N PRO A 157 -6.35 3.49 19.20
CA PRO A 157 -6.81 3.35 17.82
C PRO A 157 -6.20 4.38 16.85
N MET A 158 -6.28 4.10 15.54
CA MET A 158 -6.22 5.12 14.49
C MET A 158 -7.61 5.24 13.89
N THR A 159 -8.22 6.39 14.09
CA THR A 159 -9.53 6.77 13.56
C THR A 159 -9.52 6.75 12.04
N SER A 160 -10.31 5.87 11.45
CA SER A 160 -10.88 6.08 10.12
C SER A 160 -11.92 7.20 10.23
N GLN A 161 -11.52 8.45 10.04
CA GLN A 161 -12.43 9.53 9.68
C GLN A 161 -12.08 10.05 8.28
N PRO A 162 -13.08 10.36 7.44
CA PRO A 162 -12.82 11.08 6.18
C PRO A 162 -12.52 12.54 6.52
N MET A 163 -11.30 13.00 6.23
CA MET A 163 -10.99 14.43 6.25
C MET A 163 -11.47 15.07 4.95
N VAL A 164 -12.78 15.32 4.87
CA VAL A 164 -13.29 16.41 4.04
C VAL A 164 -13.52 17.58 5.00
N PRO A 165 -12.76 18.68 4.92
CA PRO A 165 -13.05 19.83 5.77
C PRO A 165 -14.40 20.43 5.35
N ALA A 166 -15.36 20.35 6.26
CA ALA A 166 -16.60 21.11 6.18
C ALA A 166 -16.25 22.61 6.21
N ARG A 167 -16.52 23.31 5.10
CA ARG A 167 -16.44 24.77 5.04
C ARG A 167 -17.42 25.36 6.05
N ALA A 168 -16.89 26.05 7.06
CA ALA A 168 -17.66 26.99 7.85
C ALA A 168 -17.94 28.22 6.98
N GLU A 169 -19.20 28.39 6.58
CA GLU A 169 -19.69 29.62 5.98
C GLU A 169 -19.62 30.75 7.02
N ALA A 170 -18.62 31.62 6.91
CA ALA A 170 -18.64 32.90 7.59
C ALA A 170 -19.62 33.81 6.86
N ARG A 171 -20.83 33.95 7.41
CA ARG A 171 -21.73 35.09 7.12
C ARG A 171 -20.96 36.39 7.38
N VAL A 172 -20.78 37.20 6.35
CA VAL A 172 -20.54 38.63 6.55
C VAL A 172 -21.88 39.34 6.42
N ALA A 173 -22.31 39.91 7.54
CA ALA A 173 -23.40 40.85 7.61
C ALA A 173 -22.87 42.27 7.37
N ALA A 174 -23.72 43.07 6.72
CA ALA A 174 -23.63 44.50 6.40
C ALA A 174 -22.74 44.89 5.21
#